data_AF-K5W8T5-F1
#
_entry.id   AF-K5W8T5-F1
#
_cell.length_a   1.000
_cell.length_b   1.000
_cell.length_c   1.000
_cell.angle_alpha   90.00
_cell.angle_beta   90.00
_cell.angle_gamma   90.00
#
_symmetry.space_group_name_H-M   'P 1'
#
loop_
_entity.id
_entity.type
_entity.pdbx_description
1 polymer ?
#
loop_
_entity_poly.entity_id
_entity_poly.type
_entity_poly.pdbx_seq_one_letter_code
_entity_poly.pdbx_strand_id
1 'polypeptide(L)'
;MSDVLQVVESVIHEQEPPLSTGLYTVRTVPSLQIVGRNIVEEDSNNPKVINGQPLGVPINDNTTFLFRRVGGDTFFISCGRDGGRVVEMEGKVVAVFSDVPEDPFEYFVNPRWIIQRQPQHGDDIYTIESENGYWGWVMPTENPQYTPVRVRQLAATATMPPRYPPNQLWVIERVG
;
A
#
# COMPACT_ATOMS: atom_id res chain seq x y z
N MET A 1 38.91 13.00 31.07
CA MET A 1 38.34 13.32 29.75
C MET A 1 38.27 12.06 28.88
N SER A 2 37.55 11.01 29.33
CA SER A 2 37.45 9.75 28.55
C SER A 2 36.11 9.03 28.67
N ASP A 3 35.13 9.58 29.40
CA ASP A 3 33.84 8.88 29.64
C ASP A 3 32.63 9.55 28.99
N VAL A 4 32.80 10.68 28.29
CA VAL A 4 31.69 11.40 27.64
C VAL A 4 31.47 10.95 26.19
N LEU A 5 32.42 10.21 25.61
CA LEU A 5 32.34 9.73 24.22
C LEU A 5 31.66 8.36 24.06
N GLN A 6 31.45 7.60 25.15
CA GLN A 6 30.83 6.27 25.09
C GLN A 6 29.29 6.26 25.21
N VAL A 7 28.65 7.41 25.44
CA VAL A 7 27.19 7.49 25.64
C VAL A 7 26.43 7.81 24.33
N VAL A 8 27.14 8.10 23.23
CA VAL A 8 26.50 8.48 21.96
C VAL A 8 26.31 7.28 21.00
N GLU A 9 26.84 6.10 21.33
CA GLU A 9 26.83 4.93 20.44
C GLU A 9 25.77 3.86 20.76
N SER A 10 24.86 4.10 21.71
CA SER A 10 23.97 3.03 22.20
C SER A 10 22.48 3.37 22.21
N VAL A 11 21.92 3.90 21.11
CA VAL A 11 20.52 3.62 20.70
C VAL A 11 20.38 3.83 19.19
N ILE A 12 21.11 3.06 18.37
CA ILE A 12 20.53 2.69 17.08
C ILE A 12 19.59 1.55 17.45
N HIS A 13 18.34 1.88 17.81
CA HIS A 13 17.29 0.89 17.68
C HIS A 13 17.41 0.40 16.24
N GLU A 14 17.81 -0.85 16.07
CA GLU A 14 17.50 -1.60 14.85
C GLU A 14 15.98 -1.54 14.75
N GLN A 15 15.47 -0.48 14.13
CA GLN A 15 14.09 -0.42 13.69
C GLN A 15 13.92 -1.68 12.87
N GLU A 16 12.92 -2.50 13.23
CA GLU A 16 12.53 -3.64 12.41
C GLU A 16 12.56 -3.23 10.94
N PRO A 17 13.16 -4.07 10.08
CA PRO A 17 13.38 -3.67 8.71
C PRO A 17 12.04 -3.20 8.12
N PRO A 18 12.06 -2.08 7.37
CA PRO A 18 10.88 -1.67 6.61
C PRO A 18 10.38 -2.87 5.81
N LEU A 19 9.05 -2.91 5.63
CA LEU A 19 8.28 -4.00 5.04
C LEU A 19 9.09 -4.86 4.05
N SER A 20 9.21 -6.17 4.29
CA SER A 20 10.04 -7.04 3.44
C SER A 20 9.31 -7.50 2.17
N THR A 21 10.03 -8.04 1.17
CA THR A 21 9.36 -8.76 0.07
C THR A 21 8.56 -9.93 0.63
N GLY A 22 7.28 -10.04 0.26
CA GLY A 22 6.41 -11.09 0.79
C GLY A 22 4.95 -10.93 0.40
N LEU A 23 4.13 -11.86 0.90
CA LEU A 23 2.68 -11.82 0.77
C LEU A 23 2.09 -11.09 1.97
N TYR A 24 1.16 -10.17 1.70
CA TYR A 24 0.52 -9.32 2.69
C TYR A 24 -0.97 -9.20 2.44
N THR A 25 -1.69 -8.89 3.52
CA THR A 25 -3.03 -8.31 3.45
C THR A 25 -2.95 -6.81 3.67
N VAL A 26 -3.87 -6.08 3.05
CA VAL A 26 -3.98 -4.63 3.22
C VAL A 26 -5.38 -4.34 3.73
N ARG A 27 -5.48 -3.62 4.85
CA ARG A 27 -6.76 -3.21 5.45
C ARG A 27 -6.84 -1.71 5.64
N THR A 28 -8.05 -1.19 5.57
CA THR A 28 -8.35 0.20 5.88
C THR A 28 -8.23 0.42 7.39
N VAL A 29 -7.66 1.54 7.83
CA VAL A 29 -7.64 1.87 9.26
C VAL A 29 -9.05 2.15 9.86
N PRO A 30 -9.98 2.86 9.18
CA PRO A 30 -11.27 3.20 9.79
C PRO A 30 -12.16 2.01 10.14
N SER A 31 -12.12 0.94 9.33
CA SER A 31 -13.05 -0.19 9.44
C SER A 31 -12.36 -1.55 9.53
N LEU A 32 -11.02 -1.61 9.46
CA LEU A 32 -10.24 -2.85 9.35
C LEU A 32 -10.71 -3.75 8.21
N GLN A 33 -11.30 -3.13 7.19
CA GLN A 33 -11.85 -3.82 6.05
C GLN A 33 -10.72 -4.15 5.07
N ILE A 34 -10.66 -5.39 4.63
CA ILE A 34 -9.65 -5.82 3.65
C ILE A 34 -9.94 -5.19 2.28
N VAL A 35 -8.89 -4.82 1.57
CA VAL A 35 -8.99 -4.41 0.16
C VAL A 35 -8.48 -5.52 -0.74
N GLY A 36 -8.95 -5.53 -1.99
CA GLY A 36 -8.54 -6.52 -2.98
C GLY A 36 -9.40 -6.47 -4.23
N ARG A 37 -9.15 -7.42 -5.11
CA ARG A 37 -10.01 -7.76 -6.25
C ARG A 37 -11.33 -8.36 -5.75
N ASN A 38 -12.38 -8.24 -6.55
CA ASN A 38 -13.66 -8.87 -6.23
C ASN A 38 -13.51 -10.40 -6.30
N ILE A 39 -14.30 -11.13 -5.49
CA ILE A 39 -14.29 -12.61 -5.50
C ILE A 39 -14.89 -13.14 -6.81
N VAL A 40 -15.91 -12.45 -7.33
CA VAL A 40 -16.57 -12.77 -8.59
C VAL A 40 -16.17 -11.69 -9.59
N GLU A 41 -15.31 -12.04 -10.52
CA GLU A 41 -14.83 -11.18 -11.61
C GLU A 41 -15.02 -11.88 -12.95
N GLU A 42 -15.14 -11.09 -14.01
CA GLU A 42 -15.12 -11.62 -15.38
C GLU A 42 -13.74 -12.20 -15.71
N ASP A 43 -13.74 -13.33 -16.43
CA ASP A 43 -12.53 -14.01 -16.93
C ASP A 43 -12.02 -13.30 -18.20
N SER A 44 -11.53 -12.08 -18.00
CA SER A 44 -10.95 -11.25 -19.04
C SER A 44 -9.64 -10.64 -18.55
N ASN A 45 -8.75 -10.28 -19.47
CA ASN A 45 -7.53 -9.53 -19.15
C ASN A 45 -7.78 -8.03 -18.92
N ASN A 46 -9.04 -7.59 -18.87
CA ASN A 46 -9.36 -6.20 -18.55
C ASN A 46 -8.85 -5.86 -17.15
N PRO A 47 -8.37 -4.62 -16.93
CA PRO A 47 -7.98 -4.16 -15.60
C PRO A 47 -9.04 -4.45 -14.53
N LYS A 48 -8.60 -4.98 -13.39
CA LYS A 48 -9.46 -5.34 -12.25
C LYS A 48 -9.28 -4.31 -11.15
N VAL A 49 -10.37 -3.68 -10.73
CA VAL A 49 -10.31 -2.60 -9.72
C VAL A 49 -10.07 -3.18 -8.33
N ILE A 50 -9.18 -2.54 -7.55
CA ILE A 50 -9.03 -2.85 -6.13
C ILE A 50 -10.10 -2.11 -5.34
N ASN A 51 -10.96 -2.87 -4.65
CA ASN A 51 -12.08 -2.36 -3.88
C ASN A 51 -11.95 -2.73 -2.40
N GLY A 52 -12.61 -1.95 -1.54
CA GLY A 52 -12.93 -2.41 -0.19
C GLY A 52 -13.88 -3.61 -0.25
N GLN A 53 -13.52 -4.70 0.41
CA GLN A 53 -14.28 -5.95 0.41
C GLN A 53 -15.28 -6.00 1.57
N PRO A 54 -16.42 -6.68 1.46
CA PRO A 54 -17.34 -6.87 2.59
C PRO A 54 -16.62 -7.31 3.87
N LEU A 55 -17.11 -6.86 5.04
CA LEU A 55 -16.58 -7.33 6.32
C LEU A 55 -16.71 -8.86 6.43
N GLY A 56 -15.68 -9.52 6.95
CA GLY A 56 -15.65 -10.97 7.09
C GLY A 56 -15.30 -11.74 5.81
N VAL A 57 -14.95 -11.06 4.71
CA VAL A 57 -14.38 -11.74 3.54
C VAL A 57 -13.09 -12.48 3.94
N PRO A 58 -12.95 -13.76 3.59
CA PRO A 58 -11.75 -14.53 3.92
C PRO A 58 -10.55 -14.02 3.12
N ILE A 59 -9.37 -14.15 3.72
CA ILE A 59 -8.10 -13.96 3.01
C ILE A 59 -7.98 -15.06 1.95
N ASN A 60 -7.77 -14.65 0.71
CA ASN A 60 -7.62 -15.51 -0.46
C ASN A 60 -6.73 -14.81 -1.50
N ASP A 61 -6.53 -15.43 -2.66
CA ASP A 61 -5.68 -14.88 -3.71
C ASP A 61 -6.11 -13.48 -4.15
N ASN A 62 -7.42 -13.18 -4.21
CA ASN A 62 -7.95 -11.88 -4.62
C ASN A 62 -7.78 -10.77 -3.58
N THR A 63 -7.46 -11.12 -2.33
CA THR A 63 -7.25 -10.18 -1.23
C THR A 63 -5.84 -10.22 -0.66
N THR A 64 -4.98 -11.05 -1.27
CA THR A 64 -3.56 -11.16 -0.95
C THR A 64 -2.76 -10.37 -1.96
N PHE A 65 -1.78 -9.64 -1.47
CA PHE A 65 -0.87 -8.84 -2.28
C PHE A 65 0.55 -9.37 -2.15
N LEU A 66 1.25 -9.48 -3.28
CA LEU A 66 2.68 -9.72 -3.31
C LEU A 66 3.39 -8.37 -3.41
N PHE A 67 4.15 -8.03 -2.37
CA PHE A 67 4.99 -6.86 -2.36
C PHE A 67 6.41 -7.30 -2.68
N ARG A 68 6.99 -6.80 -3.77
CA ARG A 68 8.39 -7.06 -4.16
C ARG A 68 9.21 -5.79 -3.99
N ARG A 69 10.09 -5.78 -3.00
CA ARG A 69 10.97 -4.64 -2.71
C ARG A 69 11.95 -4.44 -3.85
N VAL A 70 12.04 -3.20 -4.34
CA VAL A 70 13.00 -2.78 -5.37
C VAL A 70 14.25 -2.20 -4.69
N GLY A 71 14.05 -1.39 -3.65
CA GLY A 71 15.11 -0.75 -2.87
C GLY A 71 14.51 0.35 -1.99
N GLY A 72 15.12 0.66 -0.85
CA GLY A 72 14.55 1.62 0.11
C GLY A 72 13.11 1.22 0.49
N ASP A 73 12.19 2.16 0.48
CA ASP A 73 10.76 1.91 0.74
C ASP A 73 9.94 1.72 -0.54
N THR A 74 10.60 1.43 -1.67
CA THR A 74 9.95 1.30 -2.98
C THR A 74 9.66 -0.16 -3.33
N PHE A 75 8.43 -0.42 -3.80
CA PHE A 75 7.90 -1.74 -4.08
C PHE A 75 7.19 -1.82 -5.42
N PHE A 76 7.30 -3.00 -6.00
CA PHE A 76 6.37 -3.51 -6.99
C PHE A 76 5.26 -4.30 -6.27
N ILE A 77 4.01 -3.83 -6.33
CA ILE A 77 2.83 -4.51 -5.76
C ILE A 77 2.09 -5.31 -6.83
N SER A 78 1.69 -6.55 -6.53
CA SER A 78 0.79 -7.39 -7.34
C SER A 78 -0.38 -7.91 -6.50
N CYS A 79 -1.53 -8.21 -7.11
CA CYS A 79 -2.72 -8.72 -6.42
C CYS A 79 -3.46 -9.77 -7.26
N GLY A 80 -4.07 -10.76 -6.61
CA GLY A 80 -4.84 -11.80 -7.28
C GLY A 80 -3.99 -13.01 -7.69
N ARG A 81 -4.68 -14.11 -8.00
CA ARG A 81 -4.09 -15.40 -8.41
C ARG A 81 -3.14 -15.27 -9.58
N ASP A 82 -3.51 -14.46 -10.56
CA ASP A 82 -2.77 -14.30 -11.81
C ASP A 82 -1.66 -13.23 -11.69
N GLY A 83 -1.45 -12.69 -10.48
CA GLY A 83 -0.33 -11.81 -10.17
C GLY A 83 -0.40 -10.41 -10.79
N GLY A 84 -1.60 -9.93 -11.11
CA GLY A 84 -1.83 -8.65 -11.78
C GLY A 84 -1.08 -7.49 -11.11
N ARG A 85 -0.36 -6.71 -11.92
CA ARG A 85 0.45 -5.57 -11.47
C ARG A 85 -0.49 -4.49 -10.93
N VAL A 86 -0.28 -4.05 -9.69
CA VAL A 86 -1.10 -2.97 -9.11
C VAL A 86 -0.52 -1.62 -9.50
N VAL A 87 -1.35 -0.80 -10.15
CA VAL A 87 -1.00 0.50 -10.72
C VAL A 87 -2.12 1.52 -10.51
N GLU A 88 -1.83 2.79 -10.80
CA GLU A 88 -2.83 3.84 -10.89
C GLU A 88 -3.43 3.89 -12.29
N MET A 89 -4.76 3.96 -12.41
CA MET A 89 -5.45 4.19 -13.67
C MET A 89 -6.76 4.94 -13.43
N GLU A 90 -6.93 6.09 -14.09
CA GLU A 90 -8.12 6.95 -13.95
C GLU A 90 -8.44 7.35 -12.49
N GLY A 91 -7.40 7.62 -11.69
CA GLY A 91 -7.52 7.97 -10.27
C GLY A 91 -8.00 6.80 -9.39
N LYS A 92 -7.86 5.56 -9.85
CA LYS A 92 -8.20 4.33 -9.13
C LYS A 92 -6.97 3.44 -9.00
N VAL A 93 -6.97 2.59 -7.98
CA VAL A 93 -6.02 1.48 -7.87
C VAL A 93 -6.58 0.28 -8.64
N VAL A 94 -5.80 -0.24 -9.57
CA VAL A 94 -6.21 -1.35 -10.45
C VAL A 94 -5.09 -2.39 -10.55
N ALA A 95 -5.47 -3.67 -10.68
CA ALA A 95 -4.59 -4.75 -11.08
C ALA A 95 -4.69 -4.95 -12.60
N VAL A 96 -3.58 -4.84 -13.31
CA VAL A 96 -3.48 -5.03 -14.76
C VAL A 96 -2.69 -6.28 -15.10
N PHE A 97 -3.12 -7.01 -16.14
CA PHE A 97 -2.61 -8.34 -16.49
C PHE A 97 -1.89 -8.36 -17.84
N SER A 98 -2.07 -7.32 -18.65
CA SER A 98 -1.29 -7.09 -19.87
C SER A 98 0.11 -6.61 -19.51
N ASP A 99 1.09 -6.90 -20.38
CA ASP A 99 2.46 -6.41 -20.29
C ASP A 99 2.46 -4.88 -20.16
N VAL A 100 2.49 -4.38 -18.93
CA VAL A 100 2.79 -2.98 -18.67
C VAL A 100 4.25 -2.84 -19.09
N PRO A 101 4.56 -2.07 -20.16
CA PRO A 101 5.94 -1.90 -20.58
C PRO A 101 6.76 -1.42 -19.39
N GLU A 102 7.96 -1.96 -19.22
CA GLU A 102 8.88 -1.49 -18.17
C GLU A 102 9.31 -0.04 -18.40
N ASP A 103 9.03 0.53 -19.58
CA ASP A 103 9.26 1.92 -19.92
C ASP A 103 8.18 2.83 -19.29
N PRO A 104 8.51 3.58 -18.22
CA PRO A 104 7.57 4.48 -17.54
C PRO A 104 7.17 5.70 -18.40
N PHE A 105 7.78 5.88 -19.58
CA PHE A 105 7.44 6.95 -20.52
C PHE A 105 6.43 6.52 -21.58
N GLU A 106 6.21 5.21 -21.78
CA GLU A 106 5.28 4.70 -22.81
C GLU A 106 3.84 4.66 -22.29
N TYR A 107 3.66 4.59 -20.97
CA TYR A 107 2.36 4.78 -20.31
C TYR A 107 2.53 5.52 -18.99
N PHE A 108 1.67 6.50 -18.71
CA PHE A 108 1.57 7.21 -17.43
C PHE A 108 1.13 6.33 -16.23
N VAL A 109 1.23 4.99 -16.34
CA VAL A 109 0.89 4.08 -15.24
C VAL A 109 2.07 4.05 -14.29
N ASN A 110 1.92 4.67 -13.12
CA ASN A 110 2.96 4.65 -12.11
C ASN A 110 3.19 3.20 -11.62
N PRO A 111 4.32 2.56 -12.00
CA PRO A 111 4.47 1.13 -11.79
C PRO A 111 5.01 0.82 -10.40
N ARG A 112 5.46 1.80 -9.61
CA ARG A 112 6.14 1.61 -8.33
C ARG A 112 5.45 2.39 -7.22
N TRP A 113 5.42 1.80 -6.04
CA TRP A 113 4.80 2.38 -4.85
C TRP A 113 5.84 2.54 -3.75
N ILE A 114 5.85 3.70 -3.10
CA ILE A 114 6.56 3.91 -1.84
C ILE A 114 5.62 3.50 -0.70
N ILE A 115 6.07 2.64 0.19
CA ILE A 115 5.31 2.20 1.36
C ILE A 115 6.03 2.70 2.61
N GLN A 116 5.50 3.76 3.22
CA GLN A 116 6.13 4.40 4.37
C GLN A 116 5.40 4.05 5.65
N ARG A 117 6.15 3.61 6.67
CA ARG A 117 5.60 3.40 8.02
C ARG A 117 5.24 4.75 8.64
N GLN A 118 4.15 4.77 9.40
CA GLN A 118 3.61 5.93 10.09
C GLN A 118 3.50 5.65 11.61
N PRO A 119 4.62 5.62 12.35
CA PRO A 119 4.67 5.15 13.75
C PRO A 119 3.77 5.94 14.71
N GLN A 120 3.55 7.21 14.41
CA GLN A 120 2.66 8.10 15.17
C GLN A 120 1.17 7.69 15.09
N HIS A 121 0.84 6.72 14.24
CA HIS A 121 -0.50 6.17 14.08
C HIS A 121 -0.64 4.71 14.56
N GLY A 122 0.47 4.01 14.88
CA GLY A 122 0.47 2.61 15.32
C GLY A 122 1.60 1.79 14.70
N ASP A 123 1.77 0.53 15.12
CA ASP A 123 2.95 -0.25 14.78
C ASP A 123 2.98 -0.83 13.35
N ASP A 124 1.82 -1.07 12.76
CA ASP A 124 1.68 -1.63 11.40
C ASP A 124 0.89 -0.69 10.48
N ILE A 125 1.03 0.63 10.70
CA ILE A 125 0.31 1.64 9.94
C ILE A 125 1.22 2.25 8.89
N TYR A 126 0.72 2.31 7.66
CA TYR A 126 1.47 2.75 6.49
C TYR A 126 0.69 3.73 5.62
N THR A 127 1.40 4.58 4.88
CA THR A 127 0.91 5.18 3.64
C THR A 127 1.41 4.37 2.45
N ILE A 128 0.64 4.37 1.35
CA ILE A 128 1.03 3.75 0.08
C ILE A 128 0.96 4.85 -0.98
N GLU A 129 2.12 5.25 -1.50
CA GLU A 129 2.34 6.47 -2.28
C GLU A 129 2.93 6.14 -3.64
N SER A 130 2.65 6.97 -4.65
CA SER A 130 3.37 6.94 -5.92
C SER A 130 4.86 7.18 -5.72
N GLU A 131 5.71 6.75 -6.65
CA GLU A 131 7.18 6.96 -6.57
C GLU A 131 7.60 8.43 -6.42
N ASN A 132 6.76 9.39 -6.83
CA ASN A 132 7.01 10.82 -6.63
C ASN A 132 6.54 11.38 -5.27
N GLY A 133 5.95 10.55 -4.40
CA GLY A 133 5.43 10.92 -3.07
C GLY A 133 4.24 11.89 -3.06
N TYR A 134 3.66 12.22 -4.22
CA TYR A 134 2.60 13.24 -4.32
C TYR A 134 1.19 12.66 -4.26
N TRP A 135 0.98 11.48 -4.84
CA TRP A 135 -0.29 10.78 -4.88
C TRP A 135 -0.22 9.53 -4.00
N GLY A 136 -1.33 9.10 -3.44
CA GLY A 136 -1.36 7.87 -2.65
C GLY A 136 -2.74 7.23 -2.60
N TRP A 137 -2.77 6.03 -2.04
CA TRP A 137 -3.99 5.25 -1.89
C TRP A 137 -4.88 5.88 -0.83
N VAL A 138 -6.13 6.13 -1.21
CA VAL A 138 -7.17 6.70 -0.36
C VAL A 138 -8.41 5.84 -0.44
N MET A 139 -8.86 5.32 0.69
CA MET A 139 -10.15 4.65 0.79
C MET A 139 -11.26 5.70 0.95
N PRO A 140 -12.26 5.76 0.06
CA PRO A 140 -13.43 6.60 0.34
C PRO A 140 -14.18 6.09 1.57
N THR A 141 -14.59 7.00 2.45
CA THR A 141 -15.21 6.66 3.75
C THR A 141 -16.71 6.40 3.65
N GLU A 142 -17.37 6.93 2.61
CA GLU A 142 -18.79 6.73 2.36
C GLU A 142 -19.00 5.34 1.74
N ASN A 143 -19.57 4.42 2.54
CA ASN A 143 -19.81 3.02 2.15
C ASN A 143 -18.56 2.33 1.56
N PRO A 144 -17.57 1.98 2.38
CA PRO A 144 -16.31 1.43 1.89
C PRO A 144 -16.44 0.07 1.19
N GLN A 145 -17.56 -0.63 1.37
CA GLN A 145 -17.83 -1.91 0.70
C GLN A 145 -18.08 -1.72 -0.79
N TYR A 146 -17.38 -2.51 -1.61
CA TYR A 146 -17.38 -2.46 -3.08
C TYR A 146 -16.94 -1.11 -3.66
N THR A 147 -16.37 -0.25 -2.82
CA THR A 147 -15.92 1.07 -3.25
C THR A 147 -14.46 0.97 -3.72
N PRO A 148 -14.14 1.51 -4.91
CA PRO A 148 -12.77 1.54 -5.41
C PRO A 148 -11.83 2.32 -4.49
N VAL A 149 -10.66 1.75 -4.23
CA VAL A 149 -9.52 2.49 -3.68
C VAL A 149 -9.11 3.54 -4.70
N ARG A 150 -9.00 4.79 -4.26
CA ARG A 150 -8.65 5.92 -5.11
C ARG A 150 -7.18 6.25 -5.00
N VAL A 151 -6.65 6.86 -6.04
CA VAL A 151 -5.34 7.52 -6.00
C VAL A 151 -5.57 9.02 -5.99
N ARG A 152 -5.19 9.68 -4.90
CA ARG A 152 -5.40 11.12 -4.68
C ARG A 152 -4.21 11.74 -3.97
N GLN A 153 -4.11 13.06 -4.01
CA GLN A 153 -3.09 13.77 -3.25
C GLN A 153 -3.30 13.46 -1.77
N LEU A 154 -2.23 13.06 -1.08
CA LEU A 154 -2.30 12.84 0.36
C LEU A 154 -2.36 14.19 1.08
N ALA A 155 -3.17 14.24 2.13
CA ALA A 155 -3.35 15.43 2.96
C ALA A 155 -2.88 15.08 4.37
N ALA A 156 -1.96 15.87 4.91
CA ALA A 156 -1.46 15.71 6.27
C ALA A 156 -1.49 17.04 7.02
N THR A 157 -1.51 16.96 8.35
CA THR A 157 -1.36 18.15 9.20
C THR A 157 0.04 18.73 9.10
N ALA A 158 0.17 20.05 9.24
CA ALA A 158 1.46 20.75 9.34
C ALA A 158 2.08 20.60 10.75
N THR A 159 2.18 19.36 11.25
CA THR A 159 2.78 19.01 12.54
C THR A 159 4.05 18.18 12.33
N MET A 160 4.84 18.01 13.39
CA MET A 160 6.02 17.14 13.39
C MET A 160 5.86 16.06 14.49
N PRO A 161 5.61 14.78 14.13
CA PRO A 161 5.42 14.26 12.78
C PRO A 161 4.08 14.70 12.15
N PRO A 162 3.95 14.66 10.81
CA PRO A 162 2.68 14.87 10.12
C PRO A 162 1.63 13.84 10.57
N ARG A 163 0.36 14.21 10.62
CA ARG A 163 -0.75 13.28 10.87
C ARG A 163 -1.62 13.19 9.64
N TYR A 164 -1.83 11.97 9.16
CA TYR A 164 -2.70 11.68 8.03
C TYR A 164 -4.11 11.33 8.53
N PRO A 165 -5.17 11.66 7.76
CA PRO A 165 -6.51 11.20 8.08
C PRO A 165 -6.59 9.67 7.93
N PRO A 166 -7.44 9.00 8.73
CA PRO A 166 -7.52 7.55 8.75
C PRO A 166 -7.74 6.88 7.39
N ASN A 167 -8.37 7.56 6.45
CA ASN A 167 -8.70 7.03 5.14
C ASN A 167 -7.51 7.01 4.14
N GLN A 168 -6.36 7.55 4.55
CA GLN A 168 -5.09 7.52 3.82
C GLN A 168 -4.10 6.53 4.46
N LEU A 169 -4.51 5.87 5.54
CA LEU A 169 -3.70 4.98 6.35
C LEU A 169 -4.15 3.53 6.16
N TRP A 170 -3.17 2.64 6.11
CA TRP A 170 -3.34 1.24 5.78
C TRP A 170 -2.66 0.36 6.82
N VAL A 171 -3.37 -0.68 7.28
CA VAL A 171 -2.77 -1.76 8.06
C VAL A 171 -2.23 -2.79 7.07
N ILE A 172 -0.94 -3.11 7.14
CA ILE A 172 -0.31 -4.07 6.23
C ILE A 172 0.29 -5.21 7.05
N GLU A 173 -0.30 -6.40 6.92
CA GLU A 173 0.05 -7.56 7.73
C GLU A 173 0.51 -8.73 6.85
N ARG A 174 1.59 -9.40 7.25
CA ARG A 174 2.16 -10.53 6.53
C ARG A 174 1.19 -11.72 6.52
N VAL A 175 1.02 -12.33 5.36
CA VAL A 175 0.36 -13.64 5.23
C VAL A 175 1.41 -14.71 5.55
N GLY A 176 1.07 -15.60 6.47
CA GLY A 176 1.95 -16.64 7.02
C GLY A 176 2.63 -17.52 5.98
#